data_AF-A0A7S3ZEM4-F1
#
_entry.id   AF-A0A7S3ZEM4-F1
#
_cell.length_a   1.000
_cell.length_b   1.000
_cell.length_c   1.000
_cell.angle_alpha   90.00
_cell.angle_beta   90.00
_cell.angle_gamma   90.00
#
_symmetry.space_group_name_H-M   'P 1'
#
loop_
_entity.id
_entity.type
_entity.pdbx_description
1 polymer ?
#
loop_
_entity_poly.entity_id
_entity_poly.type
_entity_poly.pdbx_seq_one_letter_code
_entity_poly.pdbx_strand_id
1 'polypeptide(L)'
;SRKDNMTKLAVNCLYAACEYAEPLDYLRSELGLMERLYRLVYSDSIKLNSAVMEFLFLMASYEGGFEFVHNTVVSTDEKLDRKSYSRIIEFFGSRKGIDLNE
;
A
#
# COMPACT_ATOMS: atom_id res chain seq x y z
N SER A 1 0.06 7.21 16.36
CA SER A 1 1.01 8.21 16.91
C SER A 1 1.07 9.45 16.01
N ARG A 2 1.69 10.58 16.43
CA ARG A 2 1.90 11.76 15.56
C ARG A 2 2.62 11.39 14.26
N LYS A 3 3.60 10.48 14.36
CA LYS A 3 4.35 9.95 13.22
C LYS A 3 3.43 9.24 12.22
N ASP A 4 2.57 8.33 12.69
CA ASP A 4 1.66 7.59 11.80
C ASP A 4 0.66 8.51 11.09
N ASN A 5 0.20 9.57 11.78
CA ASN A 5 -0.68 10.56 11.17
C ASN A 5 0.04 11.35 10.06
N MET A 6 1.31 11.73 10.27
CA MET A 6 2.12 12.39 9.24
C MET A 6 2.40 11.44 8.06
N THR A 7 2.76 10.19 8.33
CA THR A 7 2.98 9.20 7.27
C THR A 7 1.69 8.96 6.48
N LYS A 8 0.54 8.84 7.14
CA LYS A 8 -0.76 8.72 6.47
C LYS A 8 -1.05 9.93 5.58
N LEU A 9 -0.79 11.14 6.08
CA LEU A 9 -0.98 12.36 5.28
C LEU A 9 -0.10 12.32 4.02
N ALA A 10 1.16 11.90 4.15
CA ALA A 10 2.05 11.74 2.99
C ALA A 10 1.52 10.72 1.98
N VAL A 11 1.02 9.56 2.43
CA VAL A 11 0.38 8.55 1.56
C VAL A 11 -0.84 9.15 0.84
N ASN A 12 -1.67 9.91 1.54
CA ASN A 12 -2.83 10.58 0.93
C ASN A 12 -2.42 11.65 -0.11
N CYS A 13 -1.32 12.38 0.13
CA CYS A 13 -0.79 13.32 -0.86
C CYS A 13 -0.29 12.58 -2.11
N LEU A 14 0.37 11.43 -1.95
CA LEU A 14 0.80 10.60 -3.08
C LEU A 14 -0.40 10.04 -3.85
N TYR A 15 -1.44 9.60 -3.15
CA TYR A 15 -2.70 9.18 -3.74
C TYR A 15 -3.29 10.29 -4.62
N ALA A 16 -3.42 11.52 -4.09
CA ALA A 16 -3.96 12.65 -4.83
C ALA A 16 -3.08 13.03 -6.03
N ALA A 17 -1.75 12.89 -5.93
CA ALA A 17 -0.84 13.15 -7.04
C ALA A 17 -1.03 12.17 -8.20
N CYS A 18 -1.49 10.94 -7.95
CA CYS A 18 -1.74 9.94 -9.00
C CYS A 18 -2.95 10.28 -9.89
N GLU A 19 -3.75 11.29 -9.54
CA GLU A 19 -4.77 11.84 -10.46
C GLU A 19 -4.14 12.48 -11.72
N TYR A 20 -2.83 12.76 -11.69
CA TYR A 20 -2.07 13.34 -12.78
C TYR A 20 -1.11 12.29 -13.39
N ALA A 21 -1.01 12.27 -14.71
CA ALA A 21 -0.22 11.27 -15.43
C ALA A 21 1.29 11.33 -15.12
N GLU A 22 1.88 12.54 -15.05
CA GLU A 22 3.32 12.72 -14.82
C GLU A 22 3.79 12.21 -13.43
N PRO A 23 3.12 12.54 -12.31
CA PRO A 23 3.43 11.92 -11.02
C PRO A 23 3.23 10.40 -11.00
N LEU A 24 2.21 9.87 -11.71
CA LEU A 24 1.98 8.44 -11.80
C LEU A 24 3.16 7.74 -12.50
N ASP A 25 3.64 8.29 -13.61
CA ASP A 25 4.80 7.74 -14.34
C ASP A 25 6.06 7.77 -13.48
N TYR A 26 6.27 8.84 -12.72
CA TYR A 26 7.36 8.93 -11.75
C TYR A 26 7.26 7.86 -10.65
N LEU A 27 6.07 7.63 -10.11
CA LEU A 27 5.87 6.60 -9.07
C LEU A 27 6.10 5.18 -9.61
N ARG A 28 5.84 4.95 -10.90
CA ARG A 28 6.09 3.67 -11.56
C ARG A 28 7.57 3.41 -11.85
N SER A 29 8.39 4.46 -12.01
CA SER A 29 9.84 4.30 -12.18
C SER A 29 10.57 4.08 -10.85
N GLU A 30 9.98 4.50 -9.72
CA GLU A 30 10.58 4.44 -8.39
C GLU A 30 10.20 3.18 -7.60
N LEU A 31 10.70 2.01 -8.03
CA LEU A 31 10.44 0.72 -7.38
C LEU A 31 10.74 0.75 -5.87
N GLY A 32 11.85 1.38 -5.46
CA GLY A 32 12.25 1.48 -4.06
C GLY A 32 11.31 2.34 -3.21
N LEU A 33 10.59 3.31 -3.79
CA LEU A 33 9.53 4.03 -3.09
C LEU A 33 8.32 3.12 -2.87
N MET A 34 7.93 2.36 -3.89
CA MET A 34 6.78 1.45 -3.81
C MET A 34 7.00 0.31 -2.81
N GLU A 35 8.21 -0.27 -2.75
CA GLU A 35 8.54 -1.26 -1.72
C GLU A 35 8.47 -0.65 -0.31
N ARG A 36 8.94 0.60 -0.13
CA ARG A 36 8.84 1.31 1.15
C ARG A 36 7.40 1.60 1.54
N LEU A 37 6.55 1.99 0.58
CA LEU A 37 5.13 2.21 0.80
C LEU A 37 4.44 0.90 1.15
N TYR A 38 4.71 -0.19 0.42
CA TYR A 38 4.14 -1.49 0.73
C TYR A 38 4.54 -1.98 2.13
N ARG A 39 5.79 -1.78 2.58
CA ARG A 39 6.20 -2.11 3.96
C ARG A 39 5.32 -1.47 5.04
N LEU A 40 4.63 -0.37 4.73
CA LEU A 40 3.72 0.27 5.68
C LEU A 40 2.46 -0.54 5.95
N VAL A 41 2.07 -1.53 5.13
CA VAL A 41 0.97 -2.47 5.47
C VAL A 41 1.29 -3.36 6.68
N TYR A 42 2.56 -3.43 7.08
CA TYR A 42 3.02 -4.11 8.28
C TYR A 42 2.97 -3.20 9.53
N SER A 43 2.46 -1.97 9.40
CA SER A 43 2.23 -1.11 10.56
C SER A 43 1.17 -1.70 11.50
N ASP A 44 1.30 -1.42 12.79
CA ASP A 44 0.23 -1.68 13.78
C ASP A 44 -0.94 -0.70 13.62
N SER A 45 -0.73 0.41 12.91
CA SER A 45 -1.76 1.41 12.66
C SER A 45 -2.70 0.95 11.54
N ILE A 46 -3.89 0.47 11.92
CA ILE A 46 -4.96 0.09 10.98
C ILE A 46 -5.26 1.24 10.01
N LYS A 47 -5.26 2.49 10.48
CA LYS A 47 -5.51 3.67 9.64
C LYS A 47 -4.43 3.89 8.59
N LEU A 48 -3.17 3.57 8.89
CA LEU A 48 -2.07 3.65 7.94
C LEU A 48 -2.13 2.48 6.95
N ASN A 49 -2.40 1.26 7.44
CA ASN A 49 -2.57 0.08 6.59
C ASN A 49 -3.66 0.31 5.54
N SER A 50 -4.84 0.81 5.95
CA SER A 50 -5.94 1.11 5.03
C SER A 50 -5.51 2.11 3.95
N ALA A 51 -4.89 3.23 4.32
CA ALA A 51 -4.47 4.25 3.36
C ALA A 51 -3.44 3.72 2.34
N VAL A 52 -2.52 2.87 2.79
CA VAL A 52 -1.54 2.23 1.92
C VAL A 52 -2.21 1.23 0.98
N MET A 53 -3.17 0.44 1.46
CA MET A 53 -3.91 -0.49 0.59
C MET A 53 -4.79 0.23 -0.42
N GLU A 54 -5.43 1.35 -0.04
CA GLU A 54 -6.18 2.22 -0.96
C GLU A 54 -5.26 2.76 -2.06
N PHE A 55 -4.06 3.23 -1.69
CA PHE A 55 -3.04 3.67 -2.64
C PHE A 55 -2.57 2.55 -3.58
N LEU A 56 -2.28 1.35 -3.06
CA LEU A 56 -1.87 0.22 -3.88
C LEU A 56 -2.98 -0.25 -4.82
N PHE A 57 -4.24 -0.19 -4.38
CA PHE A 57 -5.39 -0.50 -5.22
C PHE A 57 -5.54 0.51 -6.36
N LEU A 58 -5.40 1.80 -6.07
CA LEU A 58 -5.37 2.85 -7.09
C LEU A 58 -4.26 2.57 -8.12
N MET A 59 -3.03 2.33 -7.65
CA MET A 59 -1.89 2.02 -8.51
C MET A 59 -2.14 0.79 -9.39
N ALA A 60 -2.77 -0.25 -8.84
CA ALA A 60 -3.10 -1.47 -9.57
C ALA A 60 -4.19 -1.25 -10.64
N SER A 61 -5.01 -0.20 -10.51
CA SER A 61 -6.13 0.09 -11.42
C SER A 61 -5.69 0.73 -12.75
N TYR A 62 -4.49 1.30 -12.83
CA TYR A 62 -3.94 1.86 -14.06
C TYR A 62 -3.41 0.77 -15.01
N GLU A 63 -3.24 1.12 -16.29
CA GLU A 63 -2.71 0.21 -17.31
C GLU A 63 -1.29 -0.29 -16.94
N GLY A 64 -1.12 -1.61 -16.82
CA GLY A 64 0.12 -2.23 -16.37
C GLY A 64 0.44 -2.00 -14.87
N GLY A 65 -0.46 -1.37 -14.13
CA GLY A 65 -0.31 -1.08 -12.70
C GLY A 65 -0.40 -2.34 -11.84
N PHE A 66 -1.25 -3.31 -12.22
CA PHE A 66 -1.37 -4.58 -11.51
C PHE A 66 -0.04 -5.34 -11.45
N GLU A 67 0.63 -5.53 -12.59
CA GLU A 67 1.91 -6.24 -12.65
C GLU A 67 2.99 -5.52 -11.83
N PHE A 68 3.01 -4.19 -11.91
CA PHE A 68 3.91 -3.36 -11.12
C PHE A 68 3.70 -3.54 -9.60
N VAL A 69 2.45 -3.48 -9.13
CA VAL A 69 2.09 -3.70 -7.72
C VAL A 69 2.38 -5.14 -7.30
N HIS A 70 2.04 -6.12 -8.14
CA HIS A 70 2.34 -7.54 -7.89
C HIS A 70 3.84 -7.78 -7.69
N ASN A 71 4.67 -7.31 -8.61
CA ASN A 71 6.11 -7.44 -8.53
C ASN A 71 6.68 -6.74 -7.29
N THR A 72 6.13 -5.57 -6.93
CA THR A 72 6.50 -4.86 -5.69
C THR A 72 6.19 -5.70 -4.46
N VAL A 73 5.00 -6.29 -4.37
CA VAL A 73 4.58 -7.13 -3.24
C VAL A 73 5.46 -8.36 -3.13
N VAL A 74 5.64 -9.10 -4.23
CA VAL A 74 6.45 -10.33 -4.27
C VAL A 74 7.91 -10.03 -3.87
N SER A 75 8.54 -9.03 -4.53
CA SER A 75 9.91 -8.61 -4.22
C SER A 75 10.07 -8.19 -2.76
N THR A 76 9.12 -7.42 -2.23
CA THR A 76 9.22 -6.94 -0.85
C THR A 76 9.03 -8.06 0.16
N ASP A 77 8.04 -8.94 -0.04
CA ASP A 77 7.78 -10.05 0.87
C ASP A 77 8.91 -11.07 0.85
N GLU A 78 9.50 -11.34 -0.31
CA GLU A 78 10.71 -12.18 -0.43
C GLU A 78 11.88 -11.57 0.36
N LYS A 79 12.15 -10.26 0.21
CA LYS A 79 13.18 -9.55 1.00
C LYS A 79 12.92 -9.55 2.50
N LEU A 80 11.68 -9.79 2.93
CA LEU A 80 11.28 -9.86 4.33
C LEU A 80 11.19 -11.30 4.86
N ASP A 81 11.54 -12.30 4.05
CA ASP A 81 11.36 -13.72 4.34
C ASP A 81 9.90 -14.05 4.73
N ARG A 82 8.95 -13.53 3.94
CA ARG A 82 7.51 -13.69 4.13
C ARG A 82 6.86 -14.30 2.91
N LYS A 83 5.74 -14.98 3.15
CA LYS A 83 4.86 -15.44 2.07
C LYS A 83 4.18 -14.23 1.44
N SER A 84 4.26 -14.12 0.12
CA SER A 84 3.62 -13.02 -0.62
C SER A 84 2.15 -12.86 -0.24
N TYR A 85 1.72 -11.62 -0.02
CA TYR A 85 0.36 -11.24 0.36
C TYR A 85 -0.10 -11.68 1.76
N SER A 86 0.73 -12.34 2.58
CA SER A 86 0.28 -12.87 3.87
C SER A 86 -0.31 -11.78 4.76
N ARG A 87 0.32 -10.59 4.78
CA ARG A 87 -0.15 -9.46 5.58
C ARG A 87 -1.49 -8.91 5.11
N ILE A 88 -1.72 -8.85 3.81
CA ILE A 88 -2.99 -8.39 3.24
C ILE A 88 -4.10 -9.39 3.63
N ILE A 89 -3.82 -10.69 3.52
CA ILE A 89 -4.76 -11.76 3.91
C ILE A 89 -5.08 -11.69 5.41
N GLU A 90 -4.08 -11.52 6.27
CA GLU A 90 -4.26 -11.35 7.72
C GLU A 90 -5.13 -10.12 8.05
N PHE A 91 -4.90 -9.00 7.37
CA PHE A 91 -5.66 -7.79 7.56
C PHE A 91 -7.15 -7.99 7.26
N PHE A 92 -7.49 -8.65 6.15
CA PHE A 92 -8.89 -8.97 5.84
C PHE A 92 -9.46 -10.10 6.70
N GLY A 93 -8.64 -11.08 7.08
CA GLY A 93 -9.04 -12.20 7.95
C GLY A 93 -9.39 -11.74 9.36
N SER A 94 -8.61 -10.82 9.94
CA SER A 94 -8.89 -10.22 11.26
C SER A 94 -10.14 -9.34 11.28
N ARG A 95 -10.56 -8.80 10.13
CA ARG A 95 -11.81 -8.04 9.99
C ARG A 95 -13.07 -8.90 9.91
N LYS A 96 -12.98 -10.21 9.70
CA LYS A 96 -14.15 -11.11 9.74
C LYS A 96 -14.78 -11.25 11.14
N GLY A 97 -14.20 -10.62 12.17
CA GLY A 97 -14.75 -10.52 13.52
C GLY A 97 -15.12 -9.10 13.97
N ILE A 98 -15.10 -8.10 13.06
CA ILE A 98 -15.45 -6.70 13.38
C ILE A 98 -16.76 -6.36 12.67
N ASP A 99 -17.80 -6.05 13.45
CA ASP A 99 -19.10 -5.60 12.96
C ASP A 99 -18.91 -4.26 12.23
N LEU A 100 -19.30 -4.19 10.95
CA LEU A 100 -19.03 -3.05 10.06
C LEU A 100 -20.06 -1.91 10.23
N ASN A 101 -20.70 -1.81 11.40
CA ASN A 101 -21.77 -0.86 11.71
C ASN A 101 -21.37 0.25 12.71
N GLU A 102 -20.08 0.45 12.98
CA GLU A 102 -19.57 1.57 13.81
C GLU A 102 -18.68 2.55 13.04
#